data_AF-A0AAV0W1Q7-F1
#
_entry.id   AF-A0AAV0W1Q7-F1
#
_cell.length_a   1.000
_cell.length_b   1.000
_cell.length_c   1.000
_cell.angle_alpha   90.00
_cell.angle_beta   90.00
_cell.angle_gamma   90.00
#
_symmetry.space_group_name_H-M   'P 1'
#
loop_
_entity.id
_entity.type
_entity.pdbx_description
1 polymer ?
#
loop_
_entity_poly.entity_id
_entity_poly.type
_entity_poly.pdbx_seq_one_letter_code
_entity_poly.pdbx_strand_id
1 'polypeptide(L)' 'MSDDLADFLTAWDLSQYIDTFRTHDIDMKTLPCLTENIIKELIPVIGHRARFLSNLEQWKLIIQGSMPSVNNCVINMFY' A
#
# COMPACT_ATOMS: atom_id res chain seq x y z
N MET A 1 -4.25 -20.47 -8.11
CA MET A 1 -4.97 -19.47 -7.31
C MET A 1 -4.11 -18.25 -7.33
N SER A 2 -4.47 -17.26 -8.14
CA SER A 2 -3.72 -16.00 -8.21
C SER A 2 -3.94 -15.27 -6.90
N ASP A 3 -2.87 -15.09 -6.13
CA ASP A 3 -2.90 -14.27 -4.93
C ASP A 3 -2.48 -12.87 -5.35
N ASP A 4 -3.43 -12.14 -5.96
CA ASP A 4 -3.15 -10.81 -6.50
C ASP A 4 -2.52 -9.93 -5.41
N LEU A 5 -2.93 -10.09 -4.14
CA LEU A 5 -2.37 -9.34 -3.01
C LEU A 5 -0.88 -9.63 -2.81
N ALA A 6 -0.48 -10.90 -2.88
CA ALA A 6 0.92 -11.28 -2.83
C ALA A 6 1.71 -10.66 -4.00
N ASP A 7 1.14 -10.60 -5.20
CA ASP A 7 1.79 -9.99 -6.36
C ASP A 7 1.99 -8.48 -6.17
N PHE A 8 0.97 -7.76 -5.67
CA PHE A 8 1.07 -6.33 -5.37
C PHE A 8 2.08 -6.04 -4.27
N LEU A 9 2.04 -6.78 -3.14
CA LEU A 9 3.00 -6.61 -2.05
C LEU A 9 4.42 -6.96 -2.49
N THR A 10 4.60 -7.95 -3.35
CA THR A 10 5.90 -8.28 -3.95
C THR A 10 6.38 -7.16 -4.87
N ALA A 11 5.52 -6.64 -5.74
CA ALA A 11 5.86 -5.53 -6.63
C ALA A 11 6.20 -4.24 -5.87
N TRP A 12 5.62 -4.04 -4.68
CA TRP A 12 5.94 -2.91 -3.80
C TRP A 12 7.13 -3.17 -2.87
N ASP A 13 7.83 -4.29 -3.03
CA ASP A 13 8.98 -4.69 -2.19
C ASP A 13 8.59 -4.76 -0.70
N LEU A 14 7.45 -5.41 -0.44
CA LEU A 14 6.78 -5.60 0.85
C LEU A 14 6.31 -7.05 1.04
N SER A 15 6.93 -8.01 0.32
CA SER A 15 6.54 -9.41 0.35
C SER A 15 6.62 -10.04 1.75
N GLN A 16 7.45 -9.51 2.65
CA GLN A 16 7.50 -9.99 4.04
C GLN A 16 6.20 -9.76 4.83
N TYR A 17 5.28 -8.92 4.34
CA TYR A 17 4.00 -8.64 5.00
C TYR A 17 2.85 -9.49 4.47
N ILE A 18 3.07 -10.34 3.47
CA ILE A 18 2.01 -11.16 2.85
C ILE A 18 1.30 -12.01 3.89
N ASP A 19 2.06 -12.73 4.73
CA ASP A 19 1.47 -13.58 5.78
C ASP A 19 0.73 -12.76 6.84
N THR A 20 1.22 -11.57 7.18
CA THR A 20 0.52 -10.65 8.08
C THR A 20 -0.84 -10.25 7.50
N PHE A 21 -0.87 -9.81 6.24
CA PHE A 21 -2.13 -9.41 5.60
C PHE A 21 -3.12 -10.58 5.50
N ARG A 22 -2.65 -11.79 5.15
CA ARG A 22 -3.50 -12.99 5.13
C ARG A 22 -4.01 -13.37 6.53
N THR A 23 -3.17 -13.27 7.56
CA THR A 23 -3.56 -13.57 8.96
C THR A 23 -4.69 -12.65 9.43
N HIS A 24 -4.72 -11.42 8.94
CA HIS A 24 -5.76 -10.43 9.23
C HIS A 24 -6.94 -10.44 8.24
N ASP A 25 -7.04 -11.47 7.38
CA ASP A 25 -8.08 -11.63 6.36
C ASP A 25 -8.20 -10.42 5.41
N ILE A 26 -7.06 -9.80 5.11
CA ILE A 26 -6.99 -8.66 4.18
C ILE A 26 -6.82 -9.20 2.76
N ASP A 27 -7.69 -8.73 1.87
CA ASP A 27 -7.79 -9.10 0.46
C ASP A 27 -7.89 -7.85 -0.43
N MET A 28 -7.97 -8.04 -1.75
CA MET A 28 -8.11 -6.92 -2.70
C MET A 28 -9.33 -6.02 -2.46
N LYS A 29 -10.38 -6.53 -1.82
CA LYS A 29 -11.63 -5.79 -1.56
C LYS A 29 -11.49 -4.91 -0.33
N THR A 30 -10.76 -5.37 0.68
CA THR A 30 -10.55 -4.68 1.95
C THR A 30 -9.31 -3.79 1.94
N LEU A 31 -8.32 -4.07 1.07
CA LEU A 31 -7.12 -3.27 0.86
C LEU A 31 -7.39 -1.75 0.69
N PRO A 32 -8.36 -1.30 -0.14
CA PRO A 32 -8.65 0.13 -0.25
C PRO A 32 -9.26 0.75 1.02
N CYS A 33 -9.84 -0.05 1.92
CA CYS A 33 -10.49 0.40 3.15
C CYS A 33 -9.52 0.56 4.34
N LEU A 34 -8.25 0.18 4.19
CA LEU A 34 -7.27 0.28 5.25
C LEU A 34 -7.01 1.74 5.64
N THR A 35 -7.13 2.02 6.93
CA THR A 35 -6.80 3.33 7.53
C THR A 35 -5.34 3.37 7.97
N GLU A 36 -4.80 4.56 8.20
CA GLU A 36 -3.42 4.73 8.66
C GLU A 36 -3.14 3.97 9.98
N ASN A 37 -4.14 3.90 10.88
CA ASN A 37 -4.00 3.17 12.14
C ASN A 37 -3.84 1.66 11.90
N ILE A 38 -4.66 1.08 11.02
CA ILE A 38 -4.57 -0.35 10.67
C ILE A 38 -3.24 -0.64 9.98
N ILE A 39 -2.81 0.25 9.07
CA ILE A 39 -1.51 0.11 8.39
C ILE A 39 -0.35 0.18 9.40
N LYS A 40 -0.47 0.96 10.48
CA LYS A 40 0.52 0.99 11.57
C LYS A 40 0.65 -0.33 12.31
N GLU A 41 -0.45 -1.08 12.45
CA GLU A 41 -0.44 -2.42 13.06
C GLU A 41 0.16 -3.47 12.13
N LEU A 42 -0.20 -3.44 10.84
CA LEU A 42 0.29 -4.40 9.85
C LEU A 42 1.77 -4.21 9.49
N ILE A 43 2.19 -2.94 9.39
CA ILE A 43 3.51 -2.54 8.93
C ILE A 43 4.11 -1.61 10.01
N PRO A 44 4.86 -2.14 11.00
CA PRO A 44 5.40 -1.32 12.08
C PRO A 44 6.55 -0.41 11.64
N VAL A 45 7.28 -0.80 10.58
CA VAL A 45 8.45 -0.08 10.07
C VAL A 45 8.03 1.16 9.29
N ILE A 46 8.48 2.35 9.72
CA ILE A 46 8.05 3.65 9.16
C ILE A 46 8.32 3.75 7.65
N GLY A 47 9.51 3.37 7.19
CA GLY A 47 9.87 3.44 5.76
C GLY A 47 8.99 2.54 4.89
N HIS A 48 8.70 1.33 5.35
CA HIS A 48 7.83 0.39 4.64
C HIS A 48 6.39 0.91 4.60
N ARG A 49 5.91 1.54 5.68
CA ARG A 49 4.58 2.19 5.69
C ARG A 49 4.48 3.29 4.67
N ALA A 50 5.46 4.20 4.64
CA ALA A 50 5.45 5.31 3.70
C ALA A 50 5.39 4.79 2.26
N ARG A 51 6.16 3.74 1.95
CA ARG A 51 6.12 3.07 0.65
C ARG A 51 4.76 2.44 0.37
N PHE A 52 4.18 1.71 1.31
CA PHE A 52 2.86 1.09 1.17
C PHE A 52 1.77 2.15 0.91
N LEU A 53 1.74 3.20 1.72
CA LEU A 53 0.76 4.29 1.60
C LEU A 53 0.84 4.99 0.24
N SER A 54 2.05 5.31 -0.22
CA SER A 54 2.25 5.95 -1.52
C SER A 54 1.78 5.06 -2.67
N ASN A 55 2.09 3.76 -2.64
CA ASN A 55 1.65 2.82 -3.67
C ASN A 55 0.14 2.57 -3.62
N LEU A 56 -0.45 2.46 -2.42
CA LEU A 56 -1.88 2.28 -2.22
C LEU A 56 -2.68 3.47 -2.74
N GLU A 57 -2.20 4.70 -2.51
CA GLU A 57 -2.81 5.92 -3.05
C GLU A 57 -2.78 5.93 -4.59
N GLN A 58 -1.62 5.66 -5.20
CA GLN A 58 -1.49 5.58 -6.66
C GLN A 58 -2.40 4.51 -7.25
N TRP A 59 -2.46 3.33 -6.61
CA TRP A 59 -3.33 2.25 -7.05
C TRP A 59 -4.82 2.62 -6.93
N LYS A 60 -5.25 3.23 -5.82
CA LYS A 60 -6.62 3.74 -5.63
C LYS A 60 -7.02 4.72 -6.73
N LEU A 61 -6.11 5.60 -7.11
CA LEU A 61 -6.31 6.57 -8.18
C LEU A 61 -6.49 5.89 -9.54
N ILE A 62 -5.66 4.89 -9.86
CA ILE A 62 -5.78 4.08 -11.09
C ILE A 62 -7.13 3.37 -11.16
N ILE A 63 -7.55 2.67 -10.10
CA ILE A 63 -8.81 1.91 -10.10
C ILE A 63 -10.06 2.80 -10.08
N GLN A 64 -9.95 4.04 -9.59
CA GLN A 64 -11.03 5.02 -9.60
C GLN A 64 -11.08 5.86 -10.90
N GLY A 65 -10.16 5.62 -11.85
CA GLY A 65 -10.11 6.34 -13.12
C GLY A 65 -9.60 7.78 -13.03
N SER A 66 -9.02 8.19 -11.89
CA SER A 66 -8.32 9.47 -11.73
C SER A 66 -6.82 9.22 -11.79
N MET A 67 -6.16 9.45 -12.93
CA MET A 67 -4.69 9.37 -12.95
C MET A 67 -4.09 10.49 -12.08
N PRO A 68 -3.19 10.19 -11.11
CA PRO A 68 -2.40 11.22 -10.48
C PRO A 68 -1.45 11.82 -11.52
N SER A 69 -1.49 13.14 -11.69
CA SER A 69 -0.40 13.83 -12.38
C SER A 69 0.86 13.70 -11.52
N VAL A 70 1.88 13.05 -12.08
CA VAL A 70 3.18 12.80 -11.43
C VAL A 70 3.88 14.14 -11.20
N ASN A 71 3.63 14.85 -10.10
CA ASN A 71 4.30 16.14 -9.85
C ASN A 71 4.44 16.56 -8.37
N ASN A 72 4.32 15.68 -7.37
CA ASN A 72 4.41 16.19 -5.97
C ASN A 72 5.16 15.37 -4.92
N CYS A 73 5.81 14.25 -5.24
CA CYS A 73 6.47 13.44 -4.20
C CYS A 73 7.92 13.85 -3.86
N VAL A 74 8.51 14.84 -4.54
CA VAL A 74 9.93 15.22 -4.34
C VAL A 74 10.16 16.57 -3.65
N ILE A 75 9.14 17.40 -3.39
CA ILE A 75 9.38 18.80 -2.97
C ILE A 75 9.36 19.05 -1.46
N ASN A 76 8.82 18.16 -0.60
CA ASN A 76 8.58 18.51 0.81
C ASN A 76 9.42 17.76 1.86
N MET A 77 10.56 17.17 1.51
CA MET A 77 11.45 16.53 2.49
C MET A 77 12.66 17.38 2.93
N PHE A 78 12.62 18.69 2.66
CA PHE A 78 13.61 19.65 3.18
C PHE A 78 12.89 20.88 3.77
N TYR A 79 12.42 20.79 5.01
CA TYR A 79 12.29 21.91 5.94
C TYR A 79 12.43 21.43 7.38
#